data_AF-A0A0B6ZXA0-F1
#
_entry.id   AF-A0A0B6ZXA0-F1
#
_cell.length_a   1.000
_cell.length_b   1.000
_cell.length_c   1.000
_cell.angle_alpha   90.00
_cell.angle_beta   90.00
_cell.angle_gamma   90.00
#
_symmetry.space_group_name_H-M   'P 1'
#
loop_
_entity.id
_entity.type
_entity.pdbx_description
1 polymer ?
#
loop_
_entity_poly.entity_id
_entity_poly.type
_entity_poly.pdbx_seq_one_letter_code
_entity_poly.pdbx_strand_id
1 'polypeptide(L)'
;RDSTTQRGVTTTTVANYYIKLVKLMEEERSYKNPFPDYSPIPSLLEVDGTNTNKLHGACQDKLLLVIHRLLKNIHDNFVADSKDYSIYTGSSGQALLHLHLHNKLPGLKDDSHLKEALSWLESCLSHMKGSRASFLCGDSGPNALAAVVYYKLNDTKRSRYYIEKL
;
A
#
# COMPACT_ATOMS: atom_id res chain seq x y z
N ARG A 1 64.00 -21.93 8.06
CA ARG A 1 63.53 -21.01 7.00
C ARG A 1 62.67 -21.84 6.06
N ASP A 2 61.36 -21.77 5.98
CA ASP A 2 60.35 -21.04 6.75
C ASP A 2 59.09 -21.92 6.75
N SER A 3 58.44 -22.00 7.90
CA SER A 3 57.20 -22.74 8.12
C SER A 3 56.02 -21.95 7.56
N THR A 4 55.46 -22.44 6.45
CA THR A 4 54.21 -21.94 5.85
C THR A 4 53.03 -22.30 6.75
N THR A 5 52.57 -21.35 7.57
CA THR A 5 51.34 -21.50 8.37
C THR A 5 50.19 -20.83 7.63
N GLN A 6 49.46 -21.58 6.79
CA GLN A 6 48.12 -21.18 6.38
C GLN A 6 47.14 -21.64 7.48
N ARG A 7 46.66 -20.69 8.30
CA ARG A 7 45.57 -20.94 9.26
C ARG A 7 44.26 -21.12 8.50
N GLY A 8 43.76 -22.35 8.45
CA GLY A 8 42.43 -22.67 7.95
C GLY A 8 41.37 -22.02 8.83
N VAL A 9 40.71 -20.99 8.31
CA VAL A 9 39.41 -20.54 8.85
C VAL A 9 38.41 -21.65 8.51
N THR A 10 37.94 -22.37 9.53
CA THR A 10 36.98 -23.45 9.31
C THR A 10 35.63 -22.87 8.86
N THR A 11 34.98 -23.53 7.90
CA THR A 11 33.69 -23.13 7.31
C THR A 11 32.62 -22.82 8.36
N THR A 12 32.69 -23.47 9.53
CA THR A 12 31.81 -23.24 10.69
C THR A 12 31.94 -21.84 11.29
N THR A 13 33.15 -21.26 11.34
CA THR A 13 33.36 -19.90 11.87
C THR A 13 32.74 -18.85 10.95
N VAL A 14 32.85 -19.05 9.64
CA VAL A 14 32.26 -18.17 8.63
C VAL A 14 30.73 -18.26 8.67
N ALA A 15 30.17 -19.47 8.73
CA ALA A 15 28.73 -19.68 8.85
C ALA A 15 28.15 -19.01 10.11
N ASN A 16 28.81 -19.14 11.26
CA ASN A 16 28.38 -18.52 12.50
C ASN A 16 28.42 -16.98 12.46
N TYR A 17 29.38 -16.42 11.73
CA TYR A 17 29.45 -14.97 11.51
C TYR A 17 28.28 -14.46 10.67
N TYR A 18 27.93 -15.14 9.56
CA TYR A 18 26.77 -14.77 8.75
C TYR A 18 25.44 -14.91 9.51
N ILE A 19 25.27 -15.97 10.30
CA ILE A 19 24.08 -16.14 11.15
C ILE A 19 23.96 -14.98 12.15
N LYS A 20 25.08 -14.56 12.76
CA LYS A 20 25.10 -13.42 13.69
C LYS A 20 24.74 -12.11 12.99
N LEU A 21 25.25 -11.87 11.78
CA LEU A 21 24.91 -10.68 10.99
C LEU A 21 23.42 -10.65 10.59
N VAL A 22 22.86 -11.79 10.17
CA VAL A 22 21.43 -11.88 9.83
C VAL A 22 20.56 -11.56 11.05
N LYS A 23 20.89 -12.12 12.23
CA LYS A 23 20.16 -11.81 13.48
C LYS A 23 20.28 -10.34 13.89
N LEU A 24 21.48 -9.76 13.80
CA LEU A 24 21.66 -8.32 14.06
C LEU A 24 20.83 -7.46 13.09
N MET A 25 20.82 -7.81 11.81
CA MET A 25 20.01 -7.10 10.81
C MET A 25 18.50 -7.27 11.02
N GLU A 26 18.04 -8.37 11.61
CA GLU A 26 16.63 -8.57 11.96
C GLU A 26 16.23 -7.76 13.21
N GLU A 27 17.10 -7.75 14.22
CA GLU A 27 16.89 -7.01 15.47
C GLU A 27 16.99 -5.49 15.28
N GLU A 28 17.82 -4.99 14.35
CA GLU A 28 17.96 -3.56 14.06
C GLU A 28 16.88 -3.01 13.11
N ARG A 29 16.21 -3.87 12.33
CA ARG A 29 15.16 -3.45 11.37
C ARG A 29 13.75 -3.49 11.94
N SER A 30 13.60 -3.72 13.25
CA SER A 30 12.29 -3.78 13.91
C SER A 30 12.32 -3.16 15.31
N TYR A 31 11.18 -2.62 15.73
CA TYR A 31 10.98 -2.24 17.12
C TYR A 31 10.56 -3.48 17.94
N LYS A 32 10.99 -3.56 19.20
CA LYS A 32 10.49 -4.59 20.13
C LYS A 32 8.98 -4.44 20.27
N ASN A 33 8.23 -5.48 19.90
CA ASN A 33 6.77 -5.48 19.98
C ASN A 33 6.32 -5.36 21.45
N PRO A 34 5.65 -4.26 21.86
CA PRO A 34 5.20 -4.10 23.24
C PRO A 34 3.87 -4.83 23.52
N PHE A 35 3.21 -5.35 22.50
CA PHE A 35 1.89 -5.96 22.62
C PHE A 35 2.00 -7.44 23.05
N PRO A 36 1.13 -7.90 23.97
CA PRO A 36 1.09 -9.31 24.34
C PRO A 36 0.66 -10.19 23.17
N ASP A 37 0.96 -11.48 23.27
CA ASP A 37 0.50 -12.46 22.28
C ASP A 37 -1.03 -12.60 22.30
N TYR A 38 -1.58 -13.19 21.24
CA TYR A 38 -3.01 -13.34 21.05
C TYR A 38 -3.67 -14.07 22.24
N SER A 39 -4.80 -13.53 22.69
CA SER A 39 -5.66 -14.11 23.71
C SER A 39 -7.09 -14.26 23.18
N PRO A 40 -7.80 -15.35 23.52
CA PRO A 40 -9.18 -15.57 23.07
C PRO A 40 -10.19 -14.62 23.74
N ILE A 41 -9.78 -13.76 24.67
CA ILE A 41 -10.65 -12.76 25.29
C ILE A 41 -11.04 -11.72 24.23
N PRO A 42 -12.33 -11.56 23.90
CA PRO A 42 -12.75 -10.72 22.79
C PRO A 42 -12.76 -9.24 23.16
N SER A 43 -11.63 -8.57 22.94
CA SER A 43 -11.53 -7.11 23.10
C SER A 43 -11.62 -6.35 21.77
N LEU A 44 -11.30 -7.01 20.66
CA LEU A 44 -11.22 -6.40 19.32
C LEU A 44 -12.43 -6.69 18.43
N LEU A 45 -13.04 -7.87 18.60
CA LEU A 45 -14.14 -8.35 17.77
C LEU A 45 -15.44 -8.37 18.56
N GLU A 46 -16.55 -8.09 17.89
CA GLU A 46 -17.89 -8.27 18.44
C GLU A 46 -18.16 -9.77 18.64
N VAL A 47 -18.55 -10.14 19.85
CA VAL A 47 -19.05 -11.47 20.21
C VAL A 47 -20.52 -11.32 20.53
N ASP A 48 -21.26 -10.82 19.56
CA ASP A 48 -22.70 -11.10 19.55
C ASP A 48 -22.86 -12.58 19.18
N GLY A 49 -23.89 -13.28 19.68
CA GLY A 49 -24.08 -14.73 19.51
C GLY A 49 -24.22 -15.22 18.05
N THR A 50 -24.01 -14.34 17.09
CA THR A 50 -23.77 -14.61 15.68
C THR A 50 -22.28 -14.35 15.41
N ASN A 51 -21.52 -15.39 15.01
CA ASN A 51 -20.08 -15.31 14.68
C ASN A 51 -19.80 -14.33 13.52
N THR A 52 -19.90 -13.03 13.75
CA THR A 52 -19.81 -12.03 12.68
C THR A 52 -18.37 -11.61 12.41
N ASN A 53 -17.41 -11.94 13.28
CA ASN A 53 -15.99 -11.54 13.17
C ASN A 53 -15.81 -10.04 12.83
N LYS A 54 -16.76 -9.20 13.25
CA LYS A 54 -16.73 -7.75 13.01
C LYS A 54 -15.88 -7.09 14.07
N LEU A 55 -15.18 -6.03 13.67
CA LEU A 55 -14.49 -5.14 14.60
C LEU A 55 -15.49 -4.53 15.57
N HIS A 56 -15.15 -4.44 16.85
CA HIS A 56 -15.96 -3.73 17.83
C HIS A 56 -16.14 -2.25 17.44
N GLY A 57 -17.35 -1.70 17.57
CA GLY A 57 -17.68 -0.33 17.14
C GLY A 57 -16.67 0.74 17.60
N ALA A 58 -16.26 0.72 18.87
CA ALA A 58 -15.26 1.67 19.38
C ALA A 58 -13.88 1.56 18.68
N CYS A 59 -13.51 0.36 18.23
CA CYS A 59 -12.30 0.18 17.43
C CYS A 59 -12.48 0.71 16.01
N GLN A 60 -13.64 0.47 15.40
CA GLN A 60 -13.98 1.03 14.07
C GLN A 60 -13.92 2.56 14.09
N ASP A 61 -14.53 3.20 15.09
CA ASP A 61 -14.55 4.66 15.23
C ASP A 61 -13.13 5.23 15.35
N LYS A 62 -12.28 4.57 16.16
CA LYS A 62 -10.88 4.97 16.31
C LYS A 62 -10.10 4.83 15.00
N LEU A 63 -10.33 3.76 14.24
CA LEU A 63 -9.71 3.57 12.93
C LEU A 63 -10.15 4.66 11.94
N LEU A 64 -11.46 4.94 11.86
CA LEU A 64 -12.01 5.98 10.98
C LEU A 64 -11.45 7.37 11.33
N LEU A 65 -11.35 7.71 12.62
CA LEU A 65 -10.74 8.96 13.07
C LEU A 65 -9.29 9.08 12.59
N VAL A 66 -8.50 8.01 12.73
CA VAL A 66 -7.10 8.00 12.31
C VAL A 66 -6.97 8.08 10.79
N ILE A 67 -7.81 7.35 10.03
CA ILE A 67 -7.85 7.41 8.56
C ILE A 67 -8.12 8.85 8.10
N HIS A 68 -9.15 9.51 8.61
CA HIS A 68 -9.47 10.89 8.23
C HIS A 68 -8.33 11.86 8.56
N ARG A 69 -7.70 11.70 9.73
CA ARG A 69 -6.56 12.53 10.13
C ARG A 69 -5.37 12.36 9.18
N LEU A 70 -5.04 11.12 8.82
CA LEU A 70 -3.93 10.83 7.91
C LEU A 70 -4.23 11.28 6.47
N LEU A 71 -5.46 11.11 6.00
CA LEU A 71 -5.88 11.63 4.68
C LEU A 71 -5.78 13.14 4.61
N LYS A 72 -6.21 13.85 5.66
CA LYS A 72 -6.01 15.30 5.75
C LYS A 72 -4.52 15.66 5.70
N ASN A 73 -3.67 14.94 6.43
CA ASN A 73 -2.23 15.18 6.40
C ASN A 73 -1.62 14.95 5.00
N ILE A 74 -2.05 13.91 4.28
CA ILE A 74 -1.66 13.68 2.88
C ILE A 74 -2.13 14.86 2.02
N HIS A 75 -3.39 15.26 2.09
CA HIS A 75 -3.91 16.36 1.29
C HIS A 75 -3.17 17.68 1.53
N ASP A 76 -2.85 17.98 2.80
CA ASP A 76 -2.20 19.25 3.18
C ASP A 76 -0.69 19.27 2.91
N ASN A 77 -0.01 18.11 2.85
CA ASN A 77 1.46 18.04 2.84
C ASN A 77 2.07 17.21 1.71
N PHE A 78 1.27 16.46 0.94
CA PHE A 78 1.80 15.66 -0.16
C PHE A 78 2.20 16.57 -1.33
N VAL A 79 3.47 16.52 -1.69
CA VAL A 79 4.01 17.19 -2.87
C VAL A 79 4.36 16.11 -3.88
N ALA A 80 3.55 16.02 -4.94
CA ALA A 80 3.77 15.05 -6.00
C ALA A 80 5.02 15.41 -6.82
N ASP A 81 5.88 14.43 -7.12
CA ASP A 81 6.84 14.57 -8.20
C ASP A 81 6.08 14.56 -9.52
N SER A 82 6.14 15.65 -10.27
CA SER A 82 5.44 15.79 -11.57
C SER A 82 5.89 14.76 -12.61
N LYS A 83 7.01 14.08 -12.38
CA LYS A 83 7.54 13.03 -13.27
C LYS A 83 7.16 11.62 -12.83
N ASP A 84 6.67 11.42 -11.60
CA ASP A 84 6.30 10.11 -11.09
C ASP A 84 4.78 9.94 -11.01
N TYR A 85 4.25 9.22 -11.99
CA TYR A 85 2.85 8.81 -12.05
C TYR A 85 2.65 7.32 -11.75
N SER A 86 3.67 6.62 -11.26
CA SER A 86 3.55 5.21 -10.89
C SER A 86 2.53 5.01 -9.78
N ILE A 87 2.03 3.77 -9.64
CA ILE A 87 1.23 3.41 -8.47
C ILE A 87 2.12 3.25 -7.23
N TYR A 88 3.37 2.81 -7.41
CA TYR A 88 4.27 2.48 -6.30
C TYR A 88 4.63 3.71 -5.44
N THR A 89 4.97 4.83 -6.07
CA THR A 89 5.42 6.06 -5.38
C THR A 89 4.78 7.34 -5.92
N GLY A 90 4.08 7.27 -7.05
CA GLY A 90 3.57 8.43 -7.77
C GLY A 90 2.11 8.78 -7.47
N SER A 91 1.59 9.74 -8.24
CA SER A 91 0.22 10.26 -8.11
C SER A 91 -0.86 9.19 -8.28
N SER A 92 -0.64 8.20 -9.14
CA SER A 92 -1.60 7.10 -9.34
C SER A 92 -1.77 6.20 -8.11
N GLY A 93 -0.79 6.19 -7.20
CA GLY A 93 -0.93 5.54 -5.89
C GLY A 93 -2.00 6.21 -5.02
N GLN A 94 -2.11 7.53 -5.09
CA GLN A 94 -3.18 8.29 -4.41
C GLN A 94 -4.54 7.99 -5.03
N ALA A 95 -4.62 7.87 -6.36
CA ALA A 95 -5.85 7.46 -7.03
C ALA A 95 -6.32 6.06 -6.59
N LEU A 96 -5.39 5.11 -6.46
CA LEU A 96 -5.70 3.77 -5.95
C LEU A 96 -6.21 3.81 -4.51
N LEU A 97 -5.61 4.64 -3.64
CA LEU A 97 -6.07 4.84 -2.28
C LEU A 97 -7.52 5.34 -2.26
N HIS A 98 -7.84 6.37 -3.04
CA HIS A 98 -9.20 6.91 -3.10
C HIS A 98 -10.23 5.94 -3.67
N LEU A 99 -9.88 5.17 -4.69
CA LEU A 99 -10.73 4.07 -5.18
C LEU A 99 -10.96 3.01 -4.09
N HIS A 100 -9.95 2.68 -3.30
CA HIS A 100 -10.08 1.74 -2.18
C HIS A 100 -11.02 2.28 -1.10
N LEU A 101 -10.87 3.56 -0.73
CA LEU A 101 -11.74 4.22 0.26
C LEU A 101 -13.19 4.23 -0.18
N HIS A 102 -13.48 4.58 -1.44
CA HIS A 102 -14.83 4.51 -2.00
C HIS A 102 -15.45 3.10 -1.88
N ASN A 103 -14.65 2.05 -2.10
CA ASN A 103 -15.14 0.68 -2.05
C ASN A 103 -15.30 0.12 -0.62
N LYS A 104 -14.58 0.66 0.37
CA LYS A 104 -14.46 0.05 1.72
C LYS A 104 -15.09 0.86 2.83
N LEU A 105 -15.11 2.19 2.75
CA LEU A 105 -15.65 3.00 3.83
C LEU A 105 -17.19 2.94 3.86
N PRO A 106 -17.81 2.54 4.99
CA PRO A 106 -19.25 2.57 5.14
C PRO A 106 -19.74 4.03 5.18
N GLY A 107 -20.89 4.31 4.54
CA GLY A 107 -21.53 5.64 4.60
C GLY A 107 -20.98 6.71 3.66
N LEU A 108 -19.78 6.54 3.09
CA LEU A 108 -19.22 7.43 2.06
C LEU A 108 -19.51 6.92 0.63
N LYS A 109 -20.77 6.53 0.37
CA LYS A 109 -21.23 6.19 -0.99
C LYS A 109 -21.47 7.44 -1.88
N ASP A 110 -20.82 8.55 -1.56
CA ASP A 110 -20.76 9.67 -2.48
C ASP A 110 -19.56 9.45 -3.42
N ASP A 111 -19.70 9.92 -4.65
CA ASP A 111 -18.68 9.84 -5.69
C ASP A 111 -17.49 10.78 -5.41
N SER A 112 -17.45 11.45 -4.26
CA SER A 112 -16.36 12.36 -3.86
C SER A 112 -14.98 11.68 -3.92
N HIS A 113 -14.85 10.46 -3.40
CA HIS A 113 -13.61 9.69 -3.51
C HIS A 113 -13.31 9.22 -4.94
N LEU A 114 -14.33 8.95 -5.77
CA LEU A 114 -14.09 8.62 -7.18
C LEU A 114 -13.64 9.84 -7.98
N LYS A 115 -14.20 11.02 -7.69
CA LYS A 115 -13.80 12.30 -8.29
C LYS A 115 -12.39 12.69 -7.86
N GLU A 116 -12.05 12.47 -6.59
CA GLU A 116 -10.68 12.66 -6.10
C GLU A 116 -9.71 11.66 -6.76
N ALA A 117 -10.11 10.40 -6.95
CA ALA A 117 -9.28 9.46 -7.69
C ALA A 117 -9.03 9.92 -9.14
N LEU A 118 -10.04 10.53 -9.79
CA LEU A 118 -9.86 11.12 -11.13
C LEU A 118 -8.92 12.32 -11.11
N SER A 119 -9.00 13.24 -10.14
CA SER A 119 -8.13 14.42 -10.10
C SER A 119 -6.65 14.03 -10.03
N TRP A 120 -6.33 12.97 -9.27
CA TRP A 120 -4.98 12.39 -9.23
C TRP A 120 -4.56 11.79 -10.58
N LEU A 121 -5.47 11.11 -11.28
CA LEU A 121 -5.19 10.48 -12.58
C LEU A 121 -5.09 11.47 -13.74
N GLU A 122 -5.90 12.52 -13.80
CA GLU A 122 -5.93 13.45 -14.94
C GLU A 122 -4.55 14.08 -15.23
N SER A 123 -3.77 14.33 -14.17
CA SER A 123 -2.39 14.82 -14.28
C SER A 123 -1.44 13.85 -15.00
N CYS A 124 -1.63 12.54 -14.82
CA CYS A 124 -0.74 11.53 -15.41
C CYS A 124 -1.20 11.02 -16.77
N LEU A 125 -2.51 10.93 -17.00
CA LEU A 125 -3.06 10.29 -18.22
C LEU A 125 -2.65 11.03 -19.51
N SER A 126 -2.30 12.31 -19.40
CA SER A 126 -1.77 13.13 -20.50
C SER A 126 -0.27 12.91 -20.81
N HIS A 127 0.48 12.25 -19.91
CA HIS A 127 1.95 12.15 -19.96
C HIS A 127 2.49 10.71 -20.10
N MET A 128 1.61 9.72 -20.17
CA MET A 128 1.98 8.30 -20.32
C MET A 128 2.63 8.04 -21.69
N LYS A 129 3.70 7.22 -21.69
CA LYS A 129 4.57 7.01 -22.86
C LYS A 129 4.46 5.60 -23.46
N GLY A 130 3.67 4.71 -22.85
CA GLY A 130 3.43 3.33 -23.28
C GLY A 130 4.62 2.39 -23.09
N SER A 131 5.61 2.72 -22.25
CA SER A 131 6.92 2.02 -22.25
C SER A 131 7.07 0.92 -21.19
N ARG A 132 6.21 0.86 -20.16
CA ARG A 132 6.33 -0.11 -19.05
C ARG A 132 4.99 -0.81 -18.77
N ALA A 133 4.96 -2.13 -18.83
CA ALA A 133 3.72 -2.94 -18.76
C ALA A 133 3.43 -3.54 -17.36
N SER A 134 3.71 -2.82 -16.27
CA SER A 134 3.46 -3.32 -14.90
C SER A 134 2.47 -2.43 -14.17
N PHE A 135 1.63 -3.03 -13.31
CA PHE A 135 0.66 -2.27 -12.52
C PHE A 135 1.34 -1.25 -11.57
N LEU A 136 2.38 -1.66 -10.84
CA LEU A 136 3.01 -0.79 -9.84
C LEU A 136 3.87 0.32 -10.45
N CYS A 137 4.68 0.01 -11.45
CA CYS A 137 5.75 0.89 -11.92
C CYS A 137 5.61 1.31 -13.39
N GLY A 138 4.52 0.93 -14.05
CA GLY A 138 4.30 1.20 -15.47
C GLY A 138 2.89 1.70 -15.77
N ASP A 139 2.62 1.89 -17.05
CA ASP A 139 1.44 2.60 -17.55
C ASP A 139 0.18 1.74 -17.44
N SER A 140 0.33 0.40 -17.35
CA SER A 140 -0.79 -0.51 -17.13
C SER A 140 -1.53 -0.22 -15.81
N GLY A 141 -0.84 0.28 -14.78
CA GLY A 141 -1.46 0.66 -13.51
C GLY A 141 -2.43 1.83 -13.64
N PRO A 142 -1.95 3.03 -14.03
CA PRO A 142 -2.80 4.19 -14.25
C PRO A 142 -3.93 3.93 -15.27
N ASN A 143 -3.66 3.21 -16.36
CA ASN A 143 -4.69 2.83 -17.34
C ASN A 143 -5.78 1.93 -16.72
N ALA A 144 -5.40 0.90 -15.95
CA ALA A 144 -6.36 0.03 -15.29
C ALA A 144 -7.20 0.79 -14.26
N LEU A 145 -6.58 1.69 -13.49
CA LEU A 145 -7.29 2.56 -12.55
C LEU A 145 -8.28 3.48 -13.25
N ALA A 146 -7.85 4.18 -14.30
CA ALA A 146 -8.72 5.05 -15.08
C ALA A 146 -9.92 4.28 -15.66
N ALA A 147 -9.68 3.09 -16.22
CA ALA A 147 -10.75 2.24 -16.74
C ALA A 147 -11.82 1.93 -15.68
N VAL A 148 -11.41 1.55 -14.46
CA VAL A 148 -12.31 1.21 -13.35
C VAL A 148 -13.02 2.43 -12.79
N VAL A 149 -12.31 3.55 -12.61
CA VAL A 149 -12.89 4.78 -12.05
C VAL A 149 -13.93 5.36 -13.01
N TYR A 150 -13.62 5.45 -14.32
CA TYR A 150 -14.60 5.90 -15.32
C TYR A 150 -15.81 4.96 -15.41
N TYR A 151 -15.61 3.65 -15.30
CA TYR A 151 -16.72 2.70 -15.26
C TYR A 151 -17.66 2.97 -14.07
N LYS A 152 -17.11 3.17 -12.87
CA LYS A 152 -17.88 3.46 -11.65
C LYS A 152 -18.61 4.80 -11.72
N LEU A 153 -18.08 5.77 -12.45
CA LEU A 153 -18.71 7.06 -12.74
C LEU A 153 -19.67 7.01 -13.95
N ASN A 154 -20.01 5.82 -14.44
CA ASN A 154 -20.88 5.59 -15.59
C ASN A 154 -20.37 6.15 -16.94
N ASP A 155 -19.08 6.50 -17.05
CA ASP A 155 -18.44 6.87 -18.31
C ASP A 155 -17.85 5.64 -19.01
N THR A 156 -18.75 4.84 -19.61
CA THR A 156 -18.37 3.60 -20.31
C THR A 156 -17.52 3.84 -21.56
N LYS A 157 -17.51 5.07 -22.11
CA LYS A 157 -16.71 5.42 -23.29
C LYS A 157 -15.25 5.57 -22.89
N ARG A 158 -14.96 6.40 -21.89
CA ARG A 158 -13.59 6.57 -21.38
C ARG A 158 -13.08 5.31 -20.69
N SER A 159 -13.95 4.57 -20.00
CA SER A 159 -13.59 3.27 -19.44
C SER A 159 -13.01 2.33 -20.50
N ARG A 160 -13.71 2.14 -21.63
CA ARG A 160 -13.24 1.31 -22.74
C ARG A 160 -11.95 1.83 -23.37
N TYR A 161 -11.85 3.14 -23.57
CA TYR A 161 -10.62 3.76 -24.09
C TYR A 161 -9.38 3.36 -23.28
N TYR A 162 -9.45 3.36 -21.94
CA TYR A 162 -8.31 2.97 -21.12
C TYR A 162 -8.09 1.45 -21.01
N ILE A 163 -9.12 0.63 -21.24
CA ILE A 163 -8.96 -0.83 -21.40
C ILE A 163 -8.16 -1.15 -22.66
N GLU A 164 -8.39 -0.45 -23.76
CA GLU A 164 -7.64 -0.61 -25.02
C GLU A 164 -6.18 -0.16 -24.92
N LYS A 165 -5.82 0.54 -23.83
CA LYS A 165 -4.46 1.04 -23.55
C LYS A 165 -3.67 0.15 -22.59
N LEU A 166 -4.26 -0.95 -22.10
CA LEU A 166 -3.57 -1.98 -21.32
C LEU A 166 -2.71 -2.87 -22.21
#